data_AF-B5LGQ3-F1
#
_entry.id   AF-B5LGQ3-F1
#
_cell.length_a   1.000
_cell.length_b   1.000
_cell.length_c   1.000
_cell.angle_alpha   90.00
_cell.angle_beta   90.00
_cell.angle_gamma   90.00
#
_symmetry.space_group_name_H-M   'P 1'
#
loop_
_entity.id
_entity.type
_entity.pdbx_description
1 polymer ?
#
loop_
_entity_poly.entity_id
_entity_poly.type
_entity_poly.pdbx_seq_one_letter_code
_entity_poly.pdbx_strand_id
1 'polypeptide(L)'
;GIPCKKEGTGKRCRAFFGLRTRQNIDNKKLKCSNGGACAPFRRITIYVTKNMEKMGRTSTAKHDLLAEVCMAAKYEGDSLKHYSEKLNVTYTDSPSQLCTELARSFADIGDIVRGRDLYSGNKKKKQTEREKLEDNLRKIFGKIHNGLDGKTLQERYNDPKGDFFQLREDWWTANRETVWKALTCKAEGAYFRPTCSDERGEAQAKNNCRCKKNDGKDDTDQVPTYFDYVPQYLRWFEEWAED
;
A
#
# COMPACT_ATOMS: atom_id res chain seq x y z
N GLY A 1 -2.79 11.48 19.43
CA GLY A 1 -4.06 10.94 19.98
C GLY A 1 -4.67 10.00 18.97
N ILE A 2 -4.95 8.76 19.38
CA ILE A 2 -5.40 7.65 18.53
C ILE A 2 -6.88 7.87 18.14
N PRO A 3 -7.30 7.83 16.86
CA PRO A 3 -8.71 7.99 16.46
C PRO A 3 -9.60 6.77 16.78
N CYS A 4 -9.18 5.90 17.70
CA CYS A 4 -9.94 4.73 18.14
C CYS A 4 -10.24 4.72 19.64
N LYS A 5 -10.01 5.82 20.38
CA LYS A 5 -10.52 5.97 21.74
C LYS A 5 -11.57 7.07 21.79
N LYS A 6 -12.82 6.69 21.54
CA LYS A 6 -14.02 7.03 22.31
C LYS A 6 -15.23 6.52 21.54
N GLU A 7 -15.65 5.31 21.87
CA GLU A 7 -17.06 4.93 22.07
C GLU A 7 -17.09 3.47 22.52
N GLY A 8 -17.56 3.28 23.76
CA GLY A 8 -17.42 2.09 24.60
C GLY A 8 -18.22 0.86 24.17
N THR A 9 -18.25 0.52 22.88
CA THR A 9 -18.61 -0.83 22.46
C THR A 9 -17.65 -1.28 21.37
N GLY A 10 -16.89 -2.35 21.65
CA GLY A 10 -15.99 -3.05 20.71
C GLY A 10 -16.71 -3.73 19.53
N LYS A 11 -17.77 -3.08 19.01
CA LYS A 11 -18.57 -3.47 17.85
C LYS A 11 -18.11 -2.76 16.56
N ARG A 12 -17.41 -1.62 16.65
CA ARG A 12 -17.01 -0.86 15.44
C ARG A 12 -15.76 -1.40 14.73
N CYS A 13 -14.85 -2.09 15.43
CA CYS A 13 -13.78 -2.87 14.77
C CYS A 13 -14.32 -4.15 14.11
N ARG A 14 -15.42 -4.73 14.65
CA ARG A 14 -16.06 -5.94 14.09
C ARG A 14 -16.99 -5.66 12.90
N ALA A 15 -17.56 -4.46 12.82
CA ALA A 15 -18.50 -4.10 11.75
C ALA A 15 -17.83 -3.69 10.42
N PHE A 16 -16.54 -3.38 10.41
CA PHE A 16 -15.83 -2.96 9.19
C PHE A 16 -15.23 -4.11 8.37
N PHE A 17 -15.12 -5.31 8.96
CA PHE A 17 -14.63 -6.55 8.34
C PHE A 17 -15.68 -7.66 8.30
N GLY A 18 -16.96 -7.31 8.20
CA GLY A 18 -17.98 -8.32 7.93
C GLY A 18 -17.67 -9.01 6.60
N LEU A 19 -17.55 -10.34 6.59
CA LEU A 19 -17.68 -11.14 5.35
C LEU A 19 -18.87 -10.67 4.49
N ARG A 20 -19.93 -10.15 5.12
CA ARG A 20 -21.07 -9.52 4.44
C ARG A 20 -20.70 -8.34 3.55
N THR A 21 -19.65 -7.57 3.83
CA THR A 21 -19.23 -6.48 2.91
C THR A 21 -18.45 -7.00 1.71
N ARG A 22 -17.75 -8.14 1.78
CA ARG A 22 -17.10 -8.76 0.61
C ARG A 22 -18.11 -9.63 -0.17
N GLN A 23 -18.90 -10.47 0.50
CA GLN A 23 -19.99 -11.26 -0.09
C GLN A 23 -21.11 -10.41 -0.74
N ASN A 24 -21.42 -9.20 -0.24
CA ASN A 24 -22.36 -8.30 -0.92
C ASN A 24 -21.70 -7.45 -2.03
N ILE A 25 -20.36 -7.45 -2.15
CA ILE A 25 -19.61 -6.75 -3.21
C ILE A 25 -19.21 -7.70 -4.33
N ASP A 26 -19.19 -9.02 -4.11
CA ASP A 26 -19.06 -10.02 -5.19
C ASP A 26 -20.19 -9.86 -6.24
N ASN A 27 -21.32 -9.26 -5.84
CA ASN A 27 -22.42 -8.85 -6.73
C ASN A 27 -22.28 -7.46 -7.38
N LYS A 28 -21.20 -6.70 -7.12
CA LYS A 28 -20.95 -5.38 -7.72
C LYS A 28 -19.92 -5.48 -8.84
N LYS A 29 -20.34 -5.05 -10.02
CA LYS A 29 -19.57 -4.93 -11.28
C LYS A 29 -18.10 -4.59 -11.03
N LEU A 30 -17.19 -5.38 -11.62
CA LEU A 30 -15.77 -5.07 -11.69
C LEU A 30 -15.58 -3.61 -12.15
N LYS A 31 -14.70 -2.90 -11.46
CA LYS A 31 -14.33 -1.54 -11.86
C LYS A 31 -13.14 -1.62 -12.80
N CYS A 32 -13.43 -1.86 -14.07
CA CYS A 32 -12.45 -1.83 -15.13
C CYS A 32 -12.40 -0.45 -15.78
N SER A 33 -11.20 -0.03 -16.17
CA SER A 33 -11.05 1.11 -17.07
C SER A 33 -11.51 0.73 -18.49
N ASN A 34 -12.00 1.70 -19.26
CA ASN A 34 -12.32 1.50 -20.69
C ASN A 34 -11.02 1.25 -21.46
N GLY A 35 -10.57 -0.01 -21.53
CA GLY A 35 -9.30 -0.40 -22.15
C GLY A 35 -8.51 -1.55 -21.50
N GLY A 36 -9.03 -2.21 -20.45
CA GLY A 36 -8.59 -3.58 -20.12
C GLY A 36 -7.99 -3.84 -18.73
N ALA A 37 -7.71 -2.81 -17.92
CA ALA A 37 -7.24 -3.02 -16.53
C ALA A 37 -8.42 -3.07 -15.56
N CYS A 38 -8.57 -4.18 -14.84
CA CYS A 38 -9.59 -4.36 -13.81
C CYS A 38 -8.96 -4.34 -12.42
N ALA A 39 -9.39 -3.40 -11.57
CA ALA A 39 -8.85 -3.30 -10.22
C ALA A 39 -9.30 -4.48 -9.35
N PRO A 40 -8.37 -5.20 -8.72
CA PRO A 40 -8.70 -6.34 -7.88
C PRO A 40 -9.39 -5.88 -6.60
N PHE A 41 -10.14 -6.78 -5.96
CA PHE A 41 -10.93 -6.46 -4.78
C PHE A 41 -10.08 -5.91 -3.63
N ARG A 42 -8.88 -6.46 -3.44
CA ARG A 42 -7.90 -5.98 -2.45
C ARG A 42 -7.60 -4.50 -2.65
N ARG A 43 -7.25 -4.10 -3.88
CA ARG A 43 -6.96 -2.70 -4.24
C ARG A 43 -8.14 -1.78 -3.95
N ILE A 44 -9.38 -2.21 -4.23
CA ILE A 44 -10.58 -1.40 -3.99
C ILE A 44 -10.74 -1.05 -2.50
N THR A 45 -10.31 -1.93 -1.61
CA THR A 45 -10.48 -1.77 -0.15
C THR A 45 -9.30 -1.14 0.58
N ILE A 46 -8.21 -0.82 -0.13
CA ILE A 46 -6.93 -0.41 0.45
C ILE A 46 -7.05 0.77 1.43
N TYR A 47 -6.47 0.64 2.62
CA TYR A 47 -6.64 1.63 3.71
C TYR A 47 -6.02 3.00 3.43
N VAL A 48 -4.97 3.07 2.61
CA VAL A 48 -4.26 4.31 2.23
C VAL A 48 -5.22 5.37 1.68
N THR A 49 -6.16 4.98 0.83
CA THR A 49 -7.14 5.91 0.22
C THR A 49 -7.98 6.63 1.29
N LYS A 50 -8.38 5.93 2.36
CA LYS A 50 -9.28 6.47 3.41
C LYS A 50 -8.58 7.42 4.37
N ASN A 51 -7.31 7.15 4.69
CA ASN A 51 -6.53 8.00 5.60
C ASN A 51 -6.06 9.26 4.87
N MET A 52 -5.56 9.12 3.64
CA MET A 52 -5.01 10.24 2.89
C MET A 52 -6.07 11.25 2.40
N GLU A 53 -7.33 10.83 2.25
CA GLU A 53 -8.44 11.73 1.98
C GLU A 53 -8.67 12.80 3.07
N LYS A 54 -8.26 12.53 4.31
CA LYS A 54 -8.44 13.44 5.45
C LYS A 54 -7.27 14.40 5.65
N MET A 55 -6.09 14.10 5.10
CA MET A 55 -4.85 14.86 5.33
C MET A 55 -4.84 16.26 4.71
N GLY A 56 -5.57 16.46 3.60
CA GLY A 56 -5.65 17.75 2.92
C GLY A 56 -6.26 18.89 3.77
N ARG A 57 -6.76 18.59 4.97
CA ARG A 57 -7.40 19.56 5.88
C ARG A 57 -6.55 20.01 7.06
N THR A 58 -5.51 19.27 7.46
CA THR A 58 -4.89 19.47 8.79
C THR A 58 -3.35 19.47 8.82
N SER A 59 -2.64 19.02 7.79
CA SER A 59 -1.19 18.78 7.89
C SER A 59 -0.32 19.96 7.44
N THR A 60 0.51 20.42 8.38
CA THR A 60 1.65 21.33 8.20
C THR A 60 2.95 20.51 8.13
N ALA A 61 3.52 20.44 6.92
CA ALA A 61 4.93 20.19 6.63
C ALA A 61 5.51 18.76 6.81
N LYS A 62 5.99 18.21 5.67
CA LYS A 62 7.15 17.29 5.45
C LYS A 62 7.28 16.00 6.28
N HIS A 63 7.15 16.02 7.60
CA HIS A 63 7.28 14.84 8.48
C HIS A 63 5.99 14.02 8.60
N ASP A 64 4.85 14.57 8.18
CA ASP A 64 3.57 13.90 8.29
C ASP A 64 3.37 12.81 7.22
N LEU A 65 3.90 12.98 6.01
CA LEU A 65 3.58 12.08 4.90
C LEU A 65 4.07 10.64 5.15
N LEU A 66 5.33 10.48 5.61
CA LEU A 66 5.87 9.14 5.89
C LEU A 66 5.09 8.47 7.01
N ALA A 67 4.80 9.20 8.09
CA ALA A 67 4.06 8.67 9.23
C ALA A 67 2.66 8.20 8.83
N GLU A 68 1.96 8.98 8.01
CA GLU A 68 0.61 8.65 7.52
C GLU A 68 0.62 7.47 6.55
N VAL A 69 1.58 7.43 5.63
CA VAL A 69 1.76 6.29 4.71
C VAL A 69 2.09 5.02 5.50
N CYS A 70 3.00 5.09 6.48
CA CYS A 70 3.33 3.96 7.35
C CYS A 70 2.13 3.53 8.21
N MET A 71 1.35 4.47 8.74
CA MET A 71 0.16 4.14 9.52
C MET A 71 -0.86 3.40 8.66
N ALA A 72 -1.12 3.89 7.46
CA ALA A 72 -2.02 3.25 6.53
C ALA A 72 -1.51 1.88 6.06
N ALA A 73 -0.20 1.75 5.80
CA ALA A 73 0.45 0.49 5.48
C ALA A 73 0.28 -0.52 6.63
N LYS A 74 0.49 -0.12 7.88
CA LYS A 74 0.26 -0.97 9.04
C LYS A 74 -1.18 -1.49 9.10
N TYR A 75 -2.17 -0.61 8.94
CA TYR A 75 -3.58 -1.01 8.96
C TYR A 75 -3.94 -1.95 7.80
N GLU A 76 -3.36 -1.74 6.62
CA GLU A 76 -3.50 -2.63 5.47
C GLU A 76 -2.90 -4.02 5.77
N GLY A 77 -1.73 -4.06 6.42
CA GLY A 77 -1.08 -5.30 6.83
C GLY A 77 -1.90 -6.11 7.83
N ASP A 78 -2.36 -5.46 8.89
CA ASP A 78 -3.23 -6.06 9.91
C ASP A 78 -4.53 -6.61 9.29
N SER A 79 -5.11 -5.87 8.33
CA SER A 79 -6.29 -6.27 7.56
C SER A 79 -6.08 -7.55 6.76
N LEU A 80 -4.99 -7.61 5.99
CA LEU A 80 -4.64 -8.76 5.16
C LEU A 80 -4.31 -9.98 6.01
N LYS A 81 -3.60 -9.80 7.13
CA LYS A 81 -3.32 -10.87 8.08
C LYS A 81 -4.60 -11.51 8.60
N HIS A 82 -5.55 -10.70 9.08
CA HIS A 82 -6.81 -11.21 9.62
C HIS A 82 -7.62 -11.97 8.56
N TYR A 83 -7.60 -11.51 7.32
CA TYR A 83 -8.25 -12.18 6.21
C TYR A 83 -7.59 -13.53 5.88
N SER A 84 -6.26 -13.54 5.82
CA SER A 84 -5.44 -14.73 5.60
C SER A 84 -5.66 -15.80 6.68
N GLU A 85 -5.63 -15.41 7.97
CA GLU A 85 -5.89 -16.32 9.10
C GLU A 85 -7.25 -17.02 8.95
N LYS A 86 -8.26 -16.27 8.51
CA LYS A 86 -9.60 -16.80 8.30
C LYS A 86 -9.69 -17.78 7.13
N LEU A 87 -9.00 -17.49 6.02
CA LEU A 87 -8.93 -18.41 4.88
C LEU A 87 -8.23 -19.71 5.27
N ASN A 88 -7.13 -19.64 6.04
CA ASN A 88 -6.39 -20.82 6.48
C ASN A 88 -7.20 -21.75 7.41
N VAL A 89 -8.14 -21.18 8.17
CA VAL A 89 -9.10 -21.97 8.96
C VAL A 89 -10.16 -22.65 8.08
N THR A 90 -10.46 -22.06 6.92
CA THR A 90 -11.54 -22.52 6.03
C THR A 90 -11.02 -23.48 4.95
N TYR A 91 -9.78 -23.31 4.50
CA TYR A 91 -9.13 -24.06 3.43
C TYR A 91 -7.72 -24.47 3.90
N THR A 92 -7.61 -25.70 4.41
CA THR A 92 -6.36 -26.25 4.97
C THR A 92 -5.32 -26.63 3.91
N ASP A 93 -5.77 -26.82 2.67
CA ASP A 93 -4.95 -27.40 1.59
C ASP A 93 -4.29 -26.32 0.71
N SER A 94 -4.62 -25.04 0.94
CA SER A 94 -4.03 -23.89 0.25
C SER A 94 -3.69 -22.80 1.28
N PRO A 95 -2.56 -22.94 2.01
CA PRO A 95 -2.15 -21.95 2.98
C PRO A 95 -1.94 -20.60 2.29
N SER A 96 -2.50 -19.56 2.90
CA SER A 96 -2.53 -18.20 2.36
C SER A 96 -1.14 -17.71 1.94
N GLN A 97 -1.11 -17.10 0.77
CA GLN A 97 0.07 -16.40 0.26
C GLN A 97 0.12 -14.98 0.85
N LEU A 98 0.04 -14.86 2.18
CA LEU A 98 -0.05 -13.57 2.88
C LEU A 98 1.06 -12.61 2.45
N CYS A 99 2.29 -13.10 2.24
CA CYS A 99 3.39 -12.26 1.80
C CYS A 99 3.23 -11.75 0.36
N THR A 100 2.64 -12.54 -0.53
CA THR A 100 2.30 -12.13 -1.90
C THR A 100 1.25 -11.02 -1.86
N GLU A 101 0.19 -11.19 -1.06
CA GLU A 101 -0.87 -10.18 -0.89
C GLU A 101 -0.34 -8.88 -0.28
N LEU A 102 0.55 -8.99 0.71
CA LEU A 102 1.25 -7.83 1.27
C LEU A 102 2.13 -7.14 0.21
N ALA A 103 2.85 -7.88 -0.64
CA ALA A 103 3.64 -7.31 -1.73
C ALA A 103 2.78 -6.60 -2.78
N ARG A 104 1.62 -7.16 -3.14
CA ARG A 104 0.65 -6.53 -4.04
C ARG A 104 0.11 -5.22 -3.46
N SER A 105 -0.27 -5.23 -2.18
CA SER A 105 -0.70 -4.01 -1.49
C SER A 105 0.43 -2.98 -1.39
N PHE A 106 1.66 -3.39 -1.09
CA PHE A 106 2.81 -2.48 -1.08
C PHE A 106 3.01 -1.76 -2.42
N ALA A 107 2.96 -2.50 -3.52
CA ALA A 107 3.12 -1.94 -4.87
C ALA A 107 2.00 -0.94 -5.20
N ASP A 108 0.76 -1.23 -4.81
CA ASP A 108 -0.37 -0.31 -4.99
C ASP A 108 -0.25 0.95 -4.11
N ILE A 109 0.26 0.84 -2.88
CA ILE A 109 0.59 2.01 -2.05
C ILE A 109 1.64 2.87 -2.74
N GLY A 110 2.68 2.24 -3.28
CA GLY A 110 3.72 2.92 -4.04
C GLY A 110 3.16 3.66 -5.27
N ASP A 111 2.28 3.02 -6.04
CA ASP A 111 1.66 3.65 -7.20
C ASP A 111 0.73 4.82 -6.83
N ILE A 112 0.02 4.74 -5.70
CA ILE A 112 -0.75 5.86 -5.17
C ILE A 112 0.19 7.03 -4.82
N VAL A 113 1.26 6.76 -4.07
CA VAL A 113 2.21 7.80 -3.64
C VAL A 113 2.91 8.42 -4.84
N ARG A 114 3.21 7.66 -5.88
CA ARG A 114 3.89 8.12 -7.11
C ARG A 114 2.97 8.76 -8.16
N GLY A 115 1.65 8.63 -7.99
CA GLY A 115 0.67 9.15 -8.96
C GLY A 115 0.46 8.25 -10.19
N ARG A 116 0.86 6.97 -10.10
CA ARG A 116 0.75 5.96 -11.17
C ARG A 116 -0.47 5.05 -11.04
N ASP A 117 -1.15 5.08 -9.91
CA ASP A 117 -2.29 4.20 -9.64
C ASP A 117 -3.42 4.39 -10.66
N LEU A 118 -3.91 3.33 -11.28
CA LEU A 118 -4.93 3.32 -12.32
C LEU A 118 -6.36 3.36 -11.77
N TYR A 119 -6.57 3.14 -10.47
CA TYR A 119 -7.91 3.00 -9.89
C TYR A 119 -8.54 4.36 -9.60
N SER A 120 -9.54 4.75 -10.40
CA SER A 120 -10.22 6.03 -10.22
C SER A 120 -11.12 6.11 -8.97
N GLY A 121 -11.60 4.97 -8.44
CA GLY A 121 -12.53 4.96 -7.30
C GLY A 121 -13.97 5.34 -7.67
N ASN A 122 -14.81 5.59 -6.66
CA ASN A 122 -16.16 6.07 -6.90
C ASN A 122 -16.15 7.55 -7.29
N LYS A 123 -16.97 7.93 -8.27
CA LYS A 123 -17.26 9.33 -8.54
C LYS A 123 -18.28 9.84 -7.52
N LYS A 124 -17.91 10.85 -6.73
CA LYS A 124 -18.83 11.57 -5.83
C LYS A 124 -18.94 13.02 -6.31
N LYS A 125 -20.16 13.44 -6.64
CA LYS A 125 -20.42 14.76 -7.24
C LYS A 125 -19.64 14.94 -8.55
N LYS A 126 -18.62 15.81 -8.58
CA LYS A 126 -17.82 16.15 -9.76
C LYS A 126 -16.42 15.53 -9.77
N GLN A 127 -15.99 14.87 -8.69
CA GLN A 127 -14.63 14.36 -8.53
C GLN A 127 -14.64 12.88 -8.10
N THR A 128 -13.65 12.15 -8.56
CA THR A 128 -13.38 10.77 -8.15
C THR A 128 -12.53 10.72 -6.88
N GLU A 129 -12.57 9.59 -6.16
CA GLU A 129 -11.73 9.39 -4.96
C GLU A 129 -10.24 9.54 -5.29
N ARG A 130 -9.81 9.06 -6.47
CA ARG A 130 -8.43 9.23 -6.94
C ARG A 130 -8.08 10.68 -7.21
N GLU A 131 -8.90 11.43 -7.95
CA GLU A 131 -8.60 12.83 -8.25
C GLU A 131 -8.44 13.65 -6.96
N LYS A 132 -9.29 13.41 -5.95
CA LYS A 132 -9.19 14.08 -4.65
C LYS A 132 -7.89 13.72 -3.92
N LEU A 133 -7.47 12.47 -4.02
CA LEU A 133 -6.23 11.98 -3.44
C LEU A 133 -5.00 12.59 -4.14
N GLU A 134 -5.00 12.63 -5.47
CA GLU A 134 -3.94 13.26 -6.25
C GLU A 134 -3.82 14.75 -5.96
N ASP A 135 -4.94 15.49 -5.85
CA ASP A 135 -4.91 16.91 -5.48
C ASP A 135 -4.26 17.14 -4.10
N ASN A 136 -4.55 16.26 -3.13
CA ASN A 136 -3.92 16.33 -1.81
C ASN A 136 -2.43 16.01 -1.88
N LEU A 137 -2.04 15.00 -2.66
CA LEU A 137 -0.65 14.60 -2.83
C LEU A 137 0.16 15.69 -3.53
N ARG A 138 -0.35 16.30 -4.60
CA ARG A 138 0.25 17.47 -5.27
C ARG A 138 0.51 18.60 -4.28
N LYS A 139 -0.46 18.92 -3.40
CA LYS A 139 -0.29 19.95 -2.36
C LYS A 139 0.80 19.58 -1.35
N ILE A 140 0.86 18.33 -0.92
CA ILE A 140 1.87 17.86 0.03
C ILE A 140 3.26 17.91 -0.61
N PHE A 141 3.40 17.39 -1.83
CA PHE A 141 4.68 17.39 -2.55
C PHE A 141 5.14 18.80 -2.94
N GLY A 142 4.22 19.72 -3.23
CA GLY A 142 4.55 21.14 -3.39
C GLY A 142 5.11 21.78 -2.11
N LYS A 143 4.57 21.42 -0.93
CA LYS A 143 5.15 21.84 0.35
C LYS A 143 6.52 21.19 0.60
N ILE A 144 6.71 19.93 0.24
CA ILE A 144 7.99 19.22 0.36
C ILE A 144 9.04 19.89 -0.52
N HIS A 145 8.69 20.17 -1.78
CA HIS A 145 9.53 20.85 -2.77
C HIS A 145 9.98 22.23 -2.28
N ASN A 146 9.04 23.07 -1.84
CA ASN A 146 9.33 24.40 -1.29
C ASN A 146 10.23 24.36 -0.03
N GLY A 147 10.20 23.25 0.71
CA GLY A 147 11.02 23.03 1.90
C GLY A 147 12.31 22.25 1.64
N LEU A 148 12.74 22.04 0.38
CA LEU A 148 14.04 21.45 0.06
C LEU A 148 15.17 22.46 0.33
N ASP A 149 16.28 21.97 0.89
CA ASP A 149 17.43 22.80 1.24
C ASP A 149 18.23 23.16 -0.01
N GLY A 150 18.15 24.42 -0.41
CA GLY A 150 18.95 24.99 -1.49
C GLY A 150 18.26 25.02 -2.86
N LYS A 151 18.57 26.09 -3.61
CA LYS A 151 17.99 26.35 -4.94
C LYS A 151 18.25 25.22 -5.93
N THR A 152 19.44 24.62 -5.90
CA THR A 152 19.82 23.54 -6.82
C THR A 152 18.95 22.29 -6.69
N LEU A 153 18.53 21.92 -5.47
CA LEU A 153 17.62 20.78 -5.27
C LEU A 153 16.19 21.13 -5.69
N GLN A 154 15.74 22.36 -5.44
CA GLN A 154 14.44 22.84 -5.91
C GLN A 154 14.38 22.86 -7.44
N GLU A 155 15.43 23.34 -8.10
CA GLU A 155 15.56 23.37 -9.56
C GLU A 155 15.55 21.96 -10.16
N ARG A 156 16.24 21.00 -9.55
CA ARG A 156 16.24 19.59 -9.99
C ARG A 156 14.83 19.01 -10.05
N TYR A 157 14.00 19.31 -9.07
CA TYR A 157 12.62 18.79 -8.98
C TYR A 157 11.57 19.80 -9.45
N ASN A 158 11.97 20.83 -10.17
CA ASN A 158 11.03 21.84 -10.64
C ASN A 158 10.06 21.21 -11.65
N ASP A 159 8.77 21.28 -11.34
CA ASP A 159 7.71 20.75 -12.20
C ASP A 159 6.65 21.84 -12.43
N PRO A 160 6.61 22.46 -13.62
CA PRO A 160 5.62 23.48 -13.96
C PRO A 160 4.16 22.99 -13.87
N LYS A 161 3.93 21.68 -13.98
CA LYS A 161 2.58 21.09 -13.86
C LYS A 161 2.17 20.84 -12.41
N GLY A 162 3.12 20.91 -11.46
CA GLY A 162 2.89 20.70 -10.03
C GLY A 162 2.55 19.25 -9.67
N ASP A 163 2.92 18.29 -10.52
CA ASP A 163 2.75 16.86 -10.29
C ASP A 163 3.86 16.27 -9.43
N PHE A 164 5.06 16.84 -9.53
CA PHE A 164 6.27 16.47 -8.81
C PHE A 164 6.67 15.00 -9.00
N PHE A 165 6.38 14.39 -10.16
CA PHE A 165 6.58 12.96 -10.38
C PHE A 165 7.99 12.47 -10.01
N GLN A 166 9.03 13.18 -10.41
CA GLN A 166 10.41 12.81 -10.08
C GLN A 166 10.67 12.86 -8.57
N LEU A 167 10.20 13.90 -7.88
CA LEU A 167 10.29 13.99 -6.42
C LEU A 167 9.50 12.88 -5.72
N ARG A 168 8.34 12.48 -6.26
CA ARG A 168 7.50 11.39 -5.73
C ARG A 168 8.18 10.03 -5.89
N GLU A 169 8.86 9.77 -7.01
CA GLU A 169 9.66 8.57 -7.25
C GLU A 169 10.84 8.46 -6.29
N ASP A 170 11.61 9.54 -6.16
CA ASP A 170 12.79 9.57 -5.28
C ASP A 170 12.37 9.49 -3.81
N TRP A 171 11.25 10.13 -3.44
CA TRP A 171 10.67 9.98 -2.11
C TRP A 171 10.24 8.54 -1.83
N TRP A 172 9.55 7.87 -2.77
CA TRP A 172 9.16 6.47 -2.58
C TRP A 172 10.42 5.60 -2.42
N THR A 173 11.38 5.73 -3.33
CA THR A 173 12.64 4.96 -3.30
C THR A 173 13.38 5.13 -1.97
N ALA A 174 13.43 6.35 -1.42
CA ALA A 174 14.07 6.62 -0.14
C ALA A 174 13.32 6.06 1.09
N ASN A 175 12.00 5.85 1.00
CA ASN A 175 11.15 5.52 2.15
C ASN A 175 10.51 4.12 2.08
N ARG A 176 10.61 3.43 0.94
CA ARG A 176 9.92 2.16 0.67
C ARG A 176 10.27 1.06 1.68
N GLU A 177 11.50 1.02 2.19
CA GLU A 177 11.91 0.08 3.24
C GLU A 177 11.12 0.29 4.55
N THR A 178 10.98 1.54 4.99
CA THR A 178 10.20 1.89 6.19
C THR A 178 8.72 1.57 6.02
N VAL A 179 8.17 1.84 4.83
CA VAL A 179 6.76 1.51 4.52
C VAL A 179 6.54 0.00 4.52
N TRP A 180 7.48 -0.76 3.94
CA TRP A 180 7.44 -2.23 3.97
C TRP A 180 7.52 -2.77 5.40
N LYS A 181 8.39 -2.20 6.23
CA LYS A 181 8.51 -2.53 7.65
C LYS A 181 7.21 -2.30 8.41
N ALA A 182 6.50 -1.21 8.12
CA ALA A 182 5.21 -0.93 8.72
C ALA A 182 4.13 -1.90 8.25
N LEU A 183 4.07 -2.18 6.95
CA LEU A 183 3.09 -3.09 6.33
C LEU A 183 3.20 -4.53 6.84
N THR A 184 4.42 -5.02 6.99
CA THR A 184 4.68 -6.41 7.38
C THR A 184 4.90 -6.59 8.87
N CYS A 185 4.59 -5.59 9.68
CA CYS A 185 4.76 -5.66 11.12
C CYS A 185 3.94 -6.81 11.70
N LYS A 186 4.61 -7.80 12.31
CA LYS A 186 4.00 -9.03 12.86
C LYS A 186 3.31 -9.92 11.82
N ALA A 187 3.73 -9.85 10.56
CA ALA A 187 3.27 -10.78 9.53
C ALA A 187 3.93 -12.15 9.71
N GLU A 188 3.16 -13.22 9.69
CA GLU A 188 3.66 -14.60 9.71
C GLU A 188 3.07 -15.30 8.48
N GLY A 189 3.92 -15.71 7.54
CA GLY A 189 3.49 -16.26 6.25
C GLY A 189 4.65 -16.46 5.28
N ALA A 190 4.36 -16.98 4.09
CA ALA A 190 5.35 -17.19 3.03
C ALA A 190 4.88 -16.56 1.70
N TYR A 191 5.83 -16.38 0.77
CA TYR A 191 5.58 -15.97 -0.62
C TYR A 191 5.26 -17.17 -1.51
N PHE A 192 4.54 -16.94 -2.62
CA PHE A 192 4.29 -17.97 -3.64
C PHE A 192 5.57 -18.53 -4.26
N ARG A 193 6.58 -17.68 -4.44
CA ARG A 193 7.89 -18.03 -4.99
C ARG A 193 8.98 -17.86 -3.93
N PRO A 194 10.15 -18.53 -4.07
CA PRO A 194 11.34 -18.17 -3.31
C PRO A 194 11.65 -16.69 -3.54
N THR A 195 11.90 -15.94 -2.46
CA THR A 195 12.09 -14.48 -2.50
C THR A 195 13.41 -14.01 -1.94
N CYS A 196 14.18 -14.92 -1.33
CA CYS A 196 15.50 -14.68 -0.80
C CYS A 196 16.49 -15.64 -1.44
N SER A 197 17.76 -15.28 -1.37
CA SER A 197 18.87 -16.21 -1.52
C SER A 197 19.67 -16.19 -0.24
N ASP A 198 19.98 -17.36 0.32
CA ASP A 198 20.92 -17.51 1.42
C ASP A 198 22.17 -18.27 0.95
N GLU A 199 23.15 -18.47 1.84
CA GLU A 199 24.39 -19.19 1.52
C GLU A 199 24.16 -20.66 1.08
N ARG A 200 22.93 -21.18 1.19
CA ARG A 200 22.53 -22.55 0.83
C ARG A 200 21.63 -22.62 -0.40
N GLY A 201 21.28 -21.49 -1.02
CA GLY A 201 20.49 -21.42 -2.26
C GLY A 201 19.23 -20.55 -2.15
N GLU A 202 18.20 -20.90 -2.92
CA GLU A 202 16.91 -20.20 -2.90
C GLU A 202 16.20 -20.41 -1.55
N ALA A 203 15.76 -19.31 -0.93
CA ALA A 203 15.12 -19.30 0.37
C ALA A 203 13.81 -18.50 0.37
N GLN A 204 12.90 -18.85 1.28
CA GLN A 204 11.64 -18.12 1.48
C GLN A 204 11.73 -17.14 2.64
N ALA A 205 11.20 -15.93 2.46
CA ALA A 205 11.01 -14.97 3.53
C ALA A 205 9.85 -15.39 4.45
N LYS A 206 10.14 -16.11 5.54
CA LYS A 206 9.12 -16.66 6.47
C LYS A 206 8.75 -15.74 7.65
N ASN A 207 9.69 -14.90 8.11
CA ASN A 207 9.49 -14.03 9.28
C ASN A 207 9.19 -12.60 8.83
N ASN A 208 7.98 -12.10 9.11
CA ASN A 208 7.53 -10.78 8.67
C ASN A 208 7.62 -10.57 7.14
N CYS A 209 7.57 -11.64 6.34
CA CYS A 209 7.72 -11.55 4.89
C CYS A 209 8.98 -10.76 4.46
N ARG A 210 10.09 -10.85 5.22
CA ARG A 210 11.35 -10.15 4.92
C ARG A 210 12.50 -11.14 4.73
N CYS A 211 13.43 -10.80 3.84
CA CYS A 211 14.68 -11.53 3.72
C CYS A 211 15.68 -11.07 4.76
N LYS A 212 16.48 -12.00 5.29
CA LYS A 212 17.57 -11.61 6.18
C LYS A 212 18.67 -10.90 5.39
N LYS A 213 19.17 -9.76 5.88
CA LYS A 213 20.40 -9.18 5.34
C LYS A 213 21.58 -9.98 5.89
N ASN A 214 22.59 -10.27 5.05
CA ASN A 214 23.83 -10.94 5.48
C ASN A 214 24.79 -9.96 6.18
N ASP A 215 24.25 -9.00 6.94
CA ASP A 215 25.00 -7.93 7.63
C ASP A 215 25.08 -8.16 9.14
N GLY A 216 24.63 -9.32 9.64
CA GLY A 216 24.71 -9.72 11.04
C GLY A 216 23.70 -9.02 11.96
N LYS A 217 22.70 -8.29 11.42
CA LYS A 217 21.63 -7.66 12.20
C LYS A 217 20.36 -8.51 12.17
N ASP A 218 19.72 -8.67 13.33
CA ASP A 218 18.49 -9.47 13.48
C ASP A 218 17.25 -8.85 12.80
N ASP A 219 17.26 -7.52 12.64
CA ASP A 219 16.19 -6.77 11.98
C ASP A 219 16.50 -6.56 10.50
N THR A 220 15.70 -7.19 9.65
CA THR A 220 15.98 -7.20 8.22
C THR A 220 14.87 -6.45 7.49
N ASP A 221 15.19 -5.23 7.04
CA ASP A 221 14.22 -4.31 6.42
C ASP A 221 14.22 -4.40 4.88
N GLN A 222 14.91 -5.41 4.32
CA GLN A 222 14.97 -5.61 2.87
C GLN A 222 13.58 -5.95 2.35
N VAL A 223 13.05 -5.10 1.46
CA VAL A 223 11.87 -5.39 0.66
C VAL A 223 12.25 -6.50 -0.31
N PRO A 224 11.77 -7.74 -0.14
CA PRO A 224 12.23 -8.87 -0.94
C PRO A 224 11.53 -8.92 -2.31
N THR A 225 10.86 -7.83 -2.68
CA THR A 225 10.03 -7.73 -3.88
C THR A 225 10.36 -6.45 -4.64
N TYR A 226 10.41 -6.58 -5.96
CA TYR A 226 10.47 -5.49 -6.92
C TYR A 226 9.09 -5.24 -7.56
N PHE A 227 8.01 -5.81 -6.99
CA PHE A 227 6.66 -5.67 -7.52
C PHE A 227 6.24 -4.21 -7.65
N ASP A 228 6.71 -3.31 -6.78
CA ASP A 228 6.45 -1.88 -6.90
C ASP A 228 7.09 -1.22 -8.13
N TYR A 229 8.00 -1.90 -8.83
CA TYR A 229 8.53 -1.44 -10.12
C TYR A 229 7.93 -2.17 -11.33
N VAL A 230 7.06 -3.16 -11.11
CA VAL A 230 6.30 -3.83 -12.18
C VAL A 230 5.06 -2.98 -12.52
N PRO A 231 4.72 -2.73 -13.80
CA PRO A 231 3.52 -1.97 -14.17
C PRO A 231 2.23 -2.52 -13.54
N GLN A 232 1.38 -1.63 -12.99
CA GLN A 232 0.19 -2.03 -12.21
C GLN A 232 -0.77 -2.95 -12.95
N TYR A 233 -0.98 -2.72 -14.26
CA TYR A 233 -1.83 -3.58 -15.07
C TYR A 233 -1.39 -5.05 -15.05
N LEU A 234 -0.09 -5.31 -15.16
CA LEU A 234 0.45 -6.69 -15.15
C LEU A 234 0.28 -7.34 -13.79
N ARG A 235 0.44 -6.58 -12.70
CA ARG A 235 0.25 -7.10 -11.33
C ARG A 235 -1.20 -7.46 -11.05
N TRP A 236 -2.13 -6.63 -11.50
CA TRP A 236 -3.55 -6.94 -11.39
C TRP A 236 -3.90 -8.14 -12.26
N PHE A 237 -3.35 -8.23 -13.48
CA PHE A 237 -3.58 -9.39 -14.35
C PHE A 237 -3.08 -10.71 -13.73
N GLU A 238 -1.91 -10.70 -13.09
CA GLU A 238 -1.41 -11.88 -12.35
C GLU A 238 -2.29 -12.22 -11.14
N GLU A 239 -2.75 -11.23 -10.37
CA GLU A 239 -3.70 -11.43 -9.25
C GLU A 239 -5.01 -12.08 -9.73
N TRP A 240 -5.55 -11.63 -10.87
CA TRP A 240 -6.74 -12.24 -11.48
C TRP A 240 -6.53 -13.66 -12.00
N ALA A 241 -5.29 -14.06 -12.31
CA ALA A 241 -4.99 -15.41 -12.77
C ALA A 241 -4.81 -16.40 -11.61
N GLU A 242 -4.59 -15.91 -10.40
CA GLU A 242 -4.43 -16.71 -9.18
C GLU A 242 -5.74 -16.87 -8.38
N ASP A 243 -6.69 -15.93 -8.52
CA ASP A 243 -8.05 -15.98 -7.97
C ASP A 243 -8.99 -16.91 -8.76
#